data_AF-A0A918LBV8-F1
#
_entry.id   AF-A0A918LBV8-F1
#
_cell.length_a   1.000
_cell.length_b   1.000
_cell.length_c   1.000
_cell.angle_alpha   90.00
_cell.angle_beta   90.00
_cell.angle_gamma   90.00
#
_symmetry.space_group_name_H-M   'P 1'
#
loop_
_entity.id
_entity.type
_entity.pdbx_description
1 polymer ?
#
loop_
_entity_poly.entity_id
_entity_poly.type
_entity_poly.pdbx_seq_one_letter_code
_entity_poly.pdbx_strand_id
1 'polypeptide(L)'
;MILTEDQLQDLLDKSLAELPPGGDRAVVLEGSIAEGFGNPSSDIDFLIVVRSEDDLPTMPSLLFVDGRRVEIRTRSVRQLADQFDALQKGAGRPGRLSEDLLNRCQRLLNSHPLRGHALVDEVKAMLPAERFARIAADWWAHQARQSLRHAMALLCLGETDEAVDWTRAGLVQTVKSWAAGRNETYLEPKWLSMQLDRAGRPDVRDRYWELEAAAPASGDPHAARTHLTDCLAFAGELGLTGVPWRPERLTVERVAGVTTWQTDARVHVVRARREVFALGERAGAVWRSLVLGRPLPRVLADASGAGVAEPGPLLAAFVRYGLIRLAWKGGGTVTPALPLAAPPGPVTPPPSTAQPLLSVRGAAVSGPEAIDLVPLPAERFAAATMALVWSNVVVENAVEDLTGALQRGQWRVAELTARRAVHAALRGLFSAYGVNPLPADSDLVRRTDLLPPATLPLRTRAEELLRRAVDSPESGDALLADLRDYIALVRGTSGAEAFPLSFDSADTWRATLELGYDWLRIGAYLDAALPLEEARDLLASNGAQPHQAT
;
A
#
# COMPACT_ATOMS: atom_id res chain seq x y z
N MET A 1 32.74 -19.19 22.74
CA MET A 1 31.68 -20.02 22.14
C MET A 1 30.96 -20.75 23.26
N ILE A 2 29.62 -20.84 23.22
CA ILE A 2 28.81 -21.40 24.32
C ILE A 2 28.77 -22.93 24.35
N LEU A 3 29.14 -23.56 23.23
CA LEU A 3 29.27 -25.01 23.08
C LEU A 3 30.73 -25.31 22.76
N THR A 4 31.23 -26.45 23.23
CA THR A 4 32.54 -26.96 22.83
C THR A 4 32.46 -27.54 21.42
N GLU A 5 33.61 -27.65 20.76
CA GLU A 5 33.68 -28.28 19.44
C GLU A 5 33.18 -29.73 19.47
N ASP A 6 33.50 -30.49 20.52
CA ASP A 6 33.00 -31.86 20.71
C ASP A 6 31.46 -31.91 20.78
N GLN A 7 30.83 -30.96 21.48
CA GLN A 7 29.37 -30.86 21.54
C GLN A 7 28.76 -30.52 20.18
N LEU A 8 29.43 -29.66 19.40
CA LEU A 8 28.97 -29.31 18.05
C LEU A 8 29.12 -30.48 17.08
N GLN A 9 30.20 -31.26 17.18
CA GLN A 9 30.42 -32.45 16.37
C GLN A 9 29.40 -33.55 16.70
N ASP A 10 29.11 -33.80 17.99
CA ASP A 10 28.11 -34.77 18.42
C ASP A 10 26.70 -34.40 17.90
N LEU A 11 26.30 -33.13 18.05
CA LEU A 11 25.04 -32.63 17.49
C LEU A 11 25.00 -32.76 15.97
N LEU A 12 26.12 -32.46 15.29
CA LEU A 12 26.23 -32.60 13.85
C LEU A 12 26.06 -34.06 13.43
N ASP A 13 26.73 -35.01 14.07
CA ASP A 13 26.64 -36.44 13.73
C ASP A 13 25.22 -36.98 13.89
N LYS A 14 24.56 -36.66 15.01
CA LYS A 14 23.15 -37.01 15.24
C LYS A 14 22.23 -36.41 14.18
N SER A 15 22.48 -35.16 13.78
CA SER A 15 21.66 -34.48 12.77
C SER A 15 21.89 -35.03 11.37
N LEU A 16 23.13 -35.40 11.01
CA LEU A 16 23.46 -35.97 9.71
C LEU A 16 22.97 -37.41 9.55
N ALA A 17 22.76 -38.14 10.65
CA ALA A 17 22.17 -39.48 10.63
C ALA A 17 20.70 -39.48 10.15
N GLU A 18 20.00 -38.35 10.35
CA GLU A 18 18.62 -38.12 9.89
C GLU A 18 18.53 -37.65 8.44
N LEU A 19 19.67 -37.40 7.78
CA LEU A 19 19.74 -36.92 6.39
C LEU A 19 20.24 -38.01 5.44
N PRO A 20 19.83 -37.98 4.15
CA PRO A 20 20.33 -38.93 3.17
C PRO A 20 21.87 -38.93 3.10
N PRO A 21 22.51 -40.11 2.95
CA PRO A 21 23.95 -40.18 2.78
C PRO A 21 24.35 -39.43 1.50
N GLY A 22 25.39 -38.59 1.62
CA GLY A 22 25.91 -37.77 0.53
C GLY A 22 27.42 -37.93 0.38
N GLY A 23 27.94 -37.56 -0.80
CA GLY A 23 29.37 -37.60 -1.13
C GLY A 23 30.21 -36.56 -0.36
N ASP A 24 31.37 -36.20 -0.92
CA ASP A 24 32.31 -35.25 -0.33
C ASP A 24 31.62 -33.89 -0.02
N ARG A 25 31.58 -33.54 1.26
CA ARG A 25 30.84 -32.38 1.79
C ARG A 25 31.65 -31.67 2.87
N ALA A 26 31.63 -30.35 2.83
CA ALA A 26 32.04 -29.53 3.96
C ALA A 26 30.82 -29.17 4.81
N VAL A 27 31.06 -28.95 6.09
CA VAL A 27 30.02 -28.48 7.02
C VAL A 27 30.58 -27.34 7.84
N VAL A 28 29.81 -26.26 7.92
CA VAL A 28 30.13 -25.09 8.75
C VAL A 28 28.98 -24.82 9.71
N LEU A 29 29.31 -24.29 10.89
CA LEU A 29 28.38 -23.64 11.80
C LEU A 29 28.25 -22.17 11.38
N GLU A 30 27.01 -21.68 11.26
CA GLU A 30 26.70 -20.29 10.96
C GLU A 30 25.99 -19.59 12.13
N GLY A 31 25.67 -18.31 11.93
CA GLY A 31 24.78 -17.57 12.81
C GLY A 31 25.44 -17.09 14.10
N SER A 32 24.62 -16.76 15.09
CA SER A 32 25.07 -16.11 16.32
C SER A 32 26.06 -16.95 17.13
N ILE A 33 25.96 -18.28 17.10
CA ILE A 33 26.88 -19.16 17.86
C ILE A 33 28.27 -19.16 17.22
N ALA A 34 28.36 -19.27 15.89
CA ALA A 34 29.63 -19.20 15.16
C ALA A 34 30.35 -17.87 15.42
N GLU A 35 29.57 -16.80 15.47
CA GLU A 35 30.04 -15.43 15.73
C GLU A 35 30.29 -15.15 17.21
N GLY A 36 30.02 -16.08 18.13
CA GLY A 36 30.25 -15.89 19.56
C GLY A 36 29.23 -15.00 20.30
N PHE A 37 28.10 -14.68 19.66
CA PHE A 37 26.97 -13.96 20.26
C PHE A 37 25.90 -14.90 20.85
N GLY A 38 25.92 -16.18 20.49
CA GLY A 38 24.91 -17.15 20.90
C GLY A 38 24.74 -17.27 22.42
N ASN A 39 23.54 -17.67 22.83
CA ASN A 39 23.15 -17.99 24.22
C ASN A 39 22.59 -19.42 24.30
N PRO A 40 22.34 -19.99 25.50
CA PRO A 40 21.92 -21.39 25.63
C PRO A 40 20.66 -21.78 24.85
N SER A 41 19.76 -20.84 24.57
CA SER A 41 18.54 -21.05 23.79
C SER A 41 18.67 -20.74 22.31
N SER A 42 19.87 -20.39 21.83
CA SER A 42 20.12 -20.16 20.41
C SER A 42 20.02 -21.46 19.61
N ASP A 43 19.45 -21.34 18.41
CA ASP A 43 19.38 -22.42 17.44
C ASP A 43 20.78 -22.81 16.93
N ILE A 44 20.91 -24.06 16.49
CA ILE A 44 22.14 -24.54 15.84
C ILE A 44 21.94 -24.45 14.34
N ASP A 45 22.68 -23.56 13.68
CA ASP A 45 22.63 -23.35 12.24
C ASP A 45 23.80 -24.06 11.54
N PHE A 46 23.55 -25.17 10.86
CA PHE A 46 24.55 -25.80 9.99
C PHE A 46 24.33 -25.44 8.52
N LEU A 47 25.42 -25.19 7.80
CA LEU A 47 25.43 -25.15 6.34
C LEU A 47 26.32 -26.28 5.81
N ILE A 48 25.73 -27.14 5.01
CA ILE A 48 26.41 -28.17 4.22
C ILE A 48 26.77 -27.57 2.87
N VAL A 49 28.04 -27.64 2.51
CA VAL A 49 28.57 -27.22 1.21
C VAL A 49 28.98 -28.45 0.42
N VAL A 50 28.43 -28.60 -0.78
CA VAL A 50 28.72 -29.74 -1.65
C VAL A 50 29.31 -29.30 -2.97
N ARG A 51 30.26 -30.07 -3.51
CA ARG A 51 30.74 -29.89 -4.89
C ARG A 51 29.74 -30.53 -5.85
N SER A 52 28.74 -29.75 -6.26
CA SER A 52 27.81 -30.11 -7.32
C SER A 52 27.54 -28.88 -8.20
N GLU A 53 27.13 -29.12 -9.43
CA GLU A 53 26.60 -28.09 -10.32
C GLU A 53 25.08 -27.91 -10.17
N ASP A 54 24.42 -28.82 -9.47
CA ASP A 54 22.96 -28.80 -9.28
C ASP A 54 22.51 -27.62 -8.42
N ASP A 55 21.28 -27.17 -8.68
CA ASP A 55 20.57 -26.28 -7.76
C ASP A 55 19.99 -27.07 -6.59
N LEU A 56 20.51 -26.81 -5.40
CA LEU A 56 20.05 -27.42 -4.17
C LEU A 56 18.94 -26.58 -3.52
N PRO A 57 18.04 -27.21 -2.74
CA PRO A 57 16.93 -26.52 -2.10
C PRO A 57 17.36 -25.36 -1.19
N THR A 58 16.70 -24.22 -1.34
CA THR A 58 16.94 -23.04 -0.49
C THR A 58 16.41 -23.22 0.93
N MET A 59 15.29 -23.94 1.06
CA MET A 59 14.60 -24.20 2.34
C MET A 59 15.44 -25.10 3.25
N PRO A 60 15.65 -24.72 4.52
CA PRO A 60 16.39 -25.55 5.47
C PRO A 60 15.58 -26.77 5.93
N SER A 61 16.29 -27.83 6.32
CA SER A 61 15.73 -28.92 7.12
C SER A 61 15.77 -28.54 8.59
N LEU A 62 14.66 -28.75 9.31
CA LEU A 62 14.54 -28.47 10.74
C LEU A 62 14.48 -29.78 11.52
N LEU A 63 15.41 -29.96 12.44
CA LEU A 63 15.53 -31.12 13.30
C LEU A 63 15.48 -30.68 14.77
N PHE A 64 15.05 -31.59 15.64
CA PHE A 64 15.10 -31.40 17.09
C PHE A 64 16.01 -32.47 17.69
N VAL A 65 17.24 -32.08 18.02
CA VAL A 65 18.31 -33.00 18.48
C VAL A 65 18.74 -32.56 19.87
N ASP A 66 18.72 -33.48 20.82
CA ASP A 66 19.09 -33.23 22.23
C ASP A 66 18.39 -32.00 22.84
N GLY A 67 17.10 -31.83 22.51
CA GLY A 67 16.30 -30.70 23.00
C GLY A 67 16.61 -29.35 22.36
N ARG A 68 17.44 -29.31 21.31
CA ARG A 68 17.77 -28.11 20.54
C ARG A 68 17.14 -28.15 19.16
N ARG A 69 16.75 -26.98 18.66
CA ARG A 69 16.38 -26.80 17.25
C ARG A 69 17.66 -26.68 16.42
N VAL A 70 17.83 -27.61 15.49
CA VAL A 70 18.95 -27.65 14.53
C VAL A 70 18.41 -27.38 13.15
N GLU A 71 18.98 -26.38 12.48
CA GLU A 71 18.59 -25.96 11.14
C GLU A 71 19.73 -26.26 10.17
N ILE A 72 19.47 -27.13 9.18
CA ILE A 72 20.46 -27.56 8.19
C ILE A 72 20.12 -26.98 6.83
N ARG A 73 21.01 -26.14 6.32
CA ARG A 73 20.98 -25.61 4.95
C ARG A 73 21.97 -26.38 4.09
N THR A 74 21.68 -26.52 2.79
CA THR A 74 22.61 -27.13 1.84
C THR A 74 22.79 -26.23 0.64
N ARG A 75 24.04 -25.95 0.25
CA ARG A 75 24.36 -25.16 -0.94
C ARG A 75 25.44 -25.83 -1.76
N SER A 76 25.33 -25.71 -3.07
CA SER A 76 26.42 -26.11 -3.96
C SER A 76 27.47 -25.00 -4.07
N VAL A 77 28.72 -25.37 -4.37
CA VAL A 77 29.80 -24.40 -4.61
C VAL A 77 29.41 -23.40 -5.71
N ARG A 78 28.76 -23.86 -6.80
CA ARG A 78 28.26 -22.99 -7.85
C ARG A 78 27.27 -21.96 -7.32
N GLN A 79 26.27 -22.37 -6.54
CA GLN A 79 25.28 -21.44 -5.95
C GLN A 79 25.93 -20.37 -5.07
N LEU A 80 26.98 -20.72 -4.31
CA LEU A 80 27.72 -19.78 -3.48
C LEU A 80 28.53 -18.81 -4.34
N ALA A 81 29.19 -19.28 -5.40
CA ALA A 81 29.88 -18.44 -6.37
C ALA A 81 28.91 -17.46 -7.06
N ASP A 82 27.74 -17.93 -7.50
CA ASP A 82 26.69 -17.11 -8.11
C ASP A 82 26.19 -16.03 -7.13
N GLN A 83 26.05 -16.37 -5.84
CA GLN A 83 25.67 -15.42 -4.79
C GLN A 83 26.73 -14.33 -4.60
N PHE A 84 28.01 -14.70 -4.54
CA PHE A 84 29.10 -13.73 -4.41
C PHE A 84 29.24 -12.85 -5.65
N ASP A 85 29.10 -13.41 -6.86
CA ASP A 85 29.10 -12.63 -8.10
C ASP A 85 27.91 -11.66 -8.16
N ALA A 86 26.70 -12.11 -7.82
CA ALA A 86 25.52 -11.25 -7.74
C ALA A 86 25.70 -10.11 -6.72
N LEU A 87 26.29 -10.40 -5.57
CA LEU A 87 26.61 -9.41 -4.54
C LEU A 87 27.59 -8.36 -5.08
N GLN A 88 28.66 -8.79 -5.74
CA GLN A 88 29.67 -7.91 -6.31
C GLN A 88 29.13 -7.03 -7.44
N LYS A 89 28.31 -7.60 -8.34
CA LYS A 89 27.60 -6.86 -9.39
C LYS A 89 26.63 -5.82 -8.81
N GLY A 90 25.97 -6.15 -7.69
CA GLY A 90 25.05 -5.28 -6.98
C GLY A 90 25.70 -4.18 -6.14
N ALA A 91 26.98 -4.32 -5.77
CA ALA A 91 27.68 -3.43 -4.84
C ALA A 91 27.63 -1.94 -5.21
N GLY A 92 27.68 -1.61 -6.51
CA GLY A 92 27.58 -0.22 -6.98
C GLY A 92 26.19 0.41 -6.84
N ARG A 93 25.18 -0.36 -6.42
CA ARG A 93 23.78 0.04 -6.28
C ARG A 93 23.21 -0.48 -4.95
N PRO A 94 23.70 0.00 -3.80
CA PRO A 94 23.35 -0.55 -2.48
C PRO A 94 21.85 -0.61 -2.23
N GLY A 95 21.07 0.37 -2.68
CA GLY A 95 19.61 0.38 -2.53
C GLY A 95 18.85 -0.67 -3.34
N ARG A 96 19.51 -1.41 -4.24
CA ARG A 96 18.93 -2.55 -4.98
C ARG A 96 19.50 -3.89 -4.55
N LEU A 97 20.44 -3.89 -3.60
CA LEU A 97 21.06 -5.10 -3.11
C LEU A 97 20.06 -5.82 -2.20
N SER A 98 19.85 -7.10 -2.46
CA SER A 98 19.00 -7.95 -1.62
C SER A 98 19.64 -8.12 -0.24
N GLU A 99 18.89 -7.78 0.80
CA GLU A 99 19.26 -8.02 2.19
C GLU A 99 19.53 -9.51 2.46
N ASP A 100 18.66 -10.37 1.96
CA ASP A 100 18.75 -11.82 2.10
C ASP A 100 20.02 -12.38 1.42
N LEU A 101 20.41 -11.81 0.28
CA LEU A 101 21.69 -12.14 -0.36
C LEU A 101 22.88 -11.69 0.52
N LEU A 102 22.84 -10.46 1.03
CA LEU A 102 23.89 -9.93 1.91
C LEU A 102 24.03 -10.79 3.18
N ASN A 103 22.91 -11.20 3.78
CA ASN A 103 22.87 -12.02 4.99
C ASN A 103 23.46 -13.42 4.76
N ARG A 104 23.11 -14.09 3.65
CA ARG A 104 23.70 -15.39 3.31
C ARG A 104 25.22 -15.31 3.14
N CYS A 105 25.70 -14.32 2.40
CA CYS A 105 27.14 -14.12 2.20
C CYS A 105 27.85 -13.82 3.53
N GLN A 106 27.26 -12.98 4.38
CA GLN A 106 27.79 -12.65 5.71
C GLN A 106 27.97 -13.90 6.58
N ARG A 107 26.91 -14.70 6.69
CA ARG A 107 26.86 -15.92 7.52
C ARG A 107 27.90 -16.93 7.08
N LEU A 108 28.03 -17.16 5.77
CA LEU A 108 29.04 -18.07 5.23
C LEU A 108 30.45 -17.56 5.50
N LEU A 109 30.75 -16.28 5.22
CA LEU A 109 32.10 -15.74 5.40
C LEU A 109 32.58 -15.80 6.87
N ASN A 110 31.67 -15.55 7.82
CA ASN A 110 31.97 -15.59 9.26
C ASN A 110 31.63 -16.93 9.93
N SER A 111 31.36 -17.97 9.14
CA SER A 111 31.06 -19.31 9.65
C SER A 111 32.27 -19.99 10.30
N HIS A 112 32.03 -20.96 11.18
CA HIS A 112 33.05 -21.79 11.80
C HIS A 112 33.09 -23.19 11.14
N PRO A 113 34.18 -23.59 10.48
CA PRO A 113 34.26 -24.90 9.83
C PRO A 113 34.29 -26.04 10.85
N LEU A 114 33.49 -27.08 10.59
CA LEU A 114 33.46 -28.31 11.39
C LEU A 114 33.99 -29.51 10.59
N ARG A 115 33.74 -29.54 9.27
CA ARG A 115 34.20 -30.59 8.35
C ARG A 115 34.59 -30.00 7.01
N GLY A 116 35.54 -30.62 6.31
CA GLY A 116 35.93 -30.22 4.95
C GLY A 116 36.59 -28.84 4.87
N HIS A 117 37.45 -28.50 5.83
CA HIS A 117 38.12 -27.20 5.99
C HIS A 117 38.68 -26.62 4.67
N ALA A 118 39.41 -27.42 3.88
CA ALA A 118 39.98 -26.96 2.62
C ALA A 118 38.92 -26.45 1.61
N LEU A 119 37.76 -27.12 1.53
CA LEU A 119 36.65 -26.67 0.69
C LEU A 119 35.99 -25.41 1.24
N VAL A 120 35.89 -25.27 2.56
CA VAL A 120 35.39 -24.04 3.20
C VAL A 120 36.30 -22.86 2.89
N ASP A 121 37.62 -23.05 3.04
CA ASP A 121 38.62 -22.02 2.75
C ASP A 121 38.59 -21.60 1.28
N GLU A 122 38.49 -22.56 0.36
CA GLU A 122 38.32 -22.31 -1.07
C GLU A 122 37.09 -21.43 -1.36
N VAL A 123 35.95 -21.79 -0.79
CA VAL A 123 34.70 -21.03 -0.98
C VAL A 123 34.79 -19.64 -0.37
N LYS A 124 35.31 -19.50 0.85
CA LYS A 124 35.48 -18.19 1.49
C LYS A 124 36.45 -17.30 0.72
N ALA A 125 37.48 -17.87 0.09
CA ALA A 125 38.45 -17.14 -0.73
C ALA A 125 37.83 -16.50 -1.99
N MET A 126 36.64 -16.95 -2.43
CA MET A 126 35.94 -16.37 -3.58
C MET A 126 35.49 -14.92 -3.35
N LEU A 127 35.33 -14.50 -2.08
CA LEU A 127 35.00 -13.12 -1.73
C LEU A 127 35.82 -12.67 -0.51
N PRO A 128 36.84 -11.80 -0.70
CA PRO A 128 37.64 -11.29 0.41
C PRO A 128 36.79 -10.58 1.48
N ALA A 129 37.13 -10.81 2.74
CA ALA A 129 36.39 -10.26 3.89
C ALA A 129 36.33 -8.72 3.84
N GLU A 130 37.42 -8.05 3.46
CA GLU A 130 37.48 -6.59 3.36
C GLU A 130 36.59 -6.06 2.22
N ARG A 131 36.41 -6.86 1.16
CA ARG A 131 35.49 -6.51 0.07
C ARG A 131 34.05 -6.61 0.56
N PHE A 132 33.70 -7.70 1.26
CA PHE A 132 32.37 -7.85 1.85
C PHE A 132 32.07 -6.73 2.85
N ALA A 133 33.01 -6.42 3.74
CA ALA A 133 32.91 -5.36 4.74
C ALA A 133 32.55 -3.99 4.12
N ARG A 134 33.20 -3.61 3.01
CA ARG A 134 32.86 -2.39 2.26
C ARG A 134 31.44 -2.44 1.67
N ILE A 135 31.04 -3.58 1.08
CA ILE A 135 29.69 -3.74 0.52
C ILE A 135 28.63 -3.60 1.62
N ALA A 136 28.84 -4.25 2.77
CA ALA A 136 27.94 -4.17 3.92
C ALA A 136 27.88 -2.75 4.50
N ALA A 137 29.04 -2.06 4.62
CA ALA A 137 29.10 -0.67 5.05
C ALA A 137 28.32 0.26 4.11
N ASP A 138 28.53 0.15 2.79
CA ASP A 138 27.82 0.97 1.80
C ASP A 138 26.31 0.72 1.80
N TRP A 139 25.91 -0.54 2.01
CA TRP A 139 24.52 -0.93 2.14
C TRP A 139 23.87 -0.34 3.39
N TRP A 140 24.49 -0.48 4.56
CA TRP A 140 23.99 0.14 5.80
C TRP A 140 23.97 1.66 5.72
N ALA A 141 25.00 2.28 5.14
CA ALA A 141 25.04 3.73 4.90
C ALA A 141 23.87 4.16 4.01
N HIS A 142 23.50 3.35 3.00
CA HIS A 142 22.33 3.63 2.19
C HIS A 142 21.05 3.61 3.04
N GLN A 143 20.82 2.55 3.82
CA GLN A 143 19.64 2.44 4.68
C GLN A 143 19.56 3.61 5.67
N ALA A 144 20.66 3.92 6.36
CA ALA A 144 20.76 5.03 7.29
C ALA A 144 20.33 6.36 6.65
N ARG A 145 20.80 6.63 5.42
CA ARG A 145 20.39 7.83 4.68
C ARG A 145 18.89 7.88 4.44
N GLN A 146 18.27 6.75 4.08
CA GLN A 146 16.84 6.73 3.81
C GLN A 146 16.02 6.98 5.08
N SER A 147 16.37 6.30 6.17
CA SER A 147 15.69 6.43 7.46
C SER A 147 15.80 7.86 8.03
N LEU A 148 17.00 8.46 8.01
CA LEU A 148 17.22 9.81 8.53
C LEU A 148 16.54 10.90 7.66
N ARG A 149 16.50 10.71 6.34
CA ARG A 149 15.74 11.61 5.44
C ARG A 149 14.25 11.48 5.66
N HIS A 150 13.76 10.26 5.94
CA HIS A 150 12.36 10.02 6.24
C HIS A 150 11.96 10.62 7.59
N ALA A 151 12.78 10.44 8.64
CA ALA A 151 12.59 11.10 9.94
C ALA A 151 12.51 12.64 9.81
N MET A 152 13.40 13.24 9.01
CA MET A 152 13.35 14.67 8.71
C MET A 152 12.04 15.08 8.01
N ALA A 153 11.54 14.25 7.09
CA ALA A 153 10.27 14.49 6.42
C ALA A 153 9.09 14.41 7.39
N LEU A 154 9.03 13.36 8.21
CA LEU A 154 7.98 13.17 9.22
C LEU A 154 7.91 14.35 10.21
N LEU A 155 9.08 14.83 10.65
CA LEU A 155 9.14 16.00 11.52
C LEU A 155 8.64 17.28 10.82
N CYS A 156 8.91 17.45 9.52
CA CYS A 156 8.31 18.54 8.73
C CYS A 156 6.80 18.39 8.57
N LEU A 157 6.28 17.17 8.60
CA LEU A 157 4.86 16.85 8.47
C LEU A 157 4.13 16.85 9.82
N GLY A 158 4.83 17.09 10.94
CA GLY A 158 4.24 17.09 12.29
C GLY A 158 4.04 15.69 12.90
N GLU A 159 4.54 14.64 12.26
CA GLU A 159 4.50 13.25 12.77
C GLU A 159 5.68 13.03 13.75
N THR A 160 5.64 13.73 14.88
CA THR A 160 6.77 13.86 15.82
C THR A 160 7.27 12.53 16.36
N ASP A 161 6.38 11.72 16.92
CA ASP A 161 6.77 10.47 17.58
C ASP A 161 7.30 9.45 16.56
N GLU A 162 6.66 9.34 15.39
CA GLU A 162 7.15 8.51 14.30
C GLU A 162 8.53 8.98 13.78
N ALA A 163 8.77 10.30 13.74
CA ALA A 163 10.08 10.85 13.37
C ALA A 163 11.18 10.44 14.36
N VAL A 164 10.88 10.37 15.67
CA VAL A 164 11.82 9.89 16.69
C VAL A 164 12.16 8.42 16.44
N ASP A 165 11.18 7.57 16.20
CA ASP A 165 11.41 6.14 15.94
C ASP A 165 12.28 5.91 14.70
N TRP A 166 12.01 6.62 13.60
CA TRP A 166 12.84 6.56 12.40
C TRP A 166 14.24 7.16 12.58
N THR A 167 14.39 8.13 13.49
CA THR A 167 15.70 8.67 13.89
C THR A 167 16.53 7.56 14.55
N ARG A 168 15.93 6.80 15.48
CA ARG A 168 16.60 5.66 16.14
C ARG A 168 16.99 4.57 15.16
N ALA A 169 16.09 4.22 14.24
CA ALA A 169 16.40 3.27 13.18
C ALA A 169 17.58 3.74 12.31
N GLY A 170 17.59 5.01 11.92
CA GLY A 170 18.69 5.63 11.20
C GLY A 170 20.01 5.65 11.97
N LEU A 171 19.96 5.87 13.29
CA LEU A 171 21.11 5.81 14.19
C LEU A 171 21.70 4.40 14.25
N VAL A 172 20.88 3.37 14.47
CA VAL A 172 21.31 1.96 14.44
C VAL A 172 21.99 1.66 13.10
N GLN A 173 21.36 2.00 11.98
CA GLN A 173 21.88 1.75 10.64
C GLN A 173 23.21 2.48 10.39
N THR A 174 23.37 3.68 10.93
CA THR A 174 24.62 4.47 10.86
C THR A 174 25.75 3.75 11.59
N VAL A 175 25.50 3.31 12.83
CA VAL A 175 26.51 2.61 13.63
C VAL A 175 26.86 1.26 13.01
N LYS A 176 25.88 0.55 12.43
CA LYS A 176 26.11 -0.68 11.65
C LYS A 176 27.00 -0.44 10.43
N SER A 177 26.77 0.66 9.71
CA SER A 177 27.64 1.06 8.59
C SER A 177 29.08 1.28 9.06
N TRP A 178 29.25 2.00 10.16
CA TRP A 178 30.56 2.29 10.72
C TRP A 178 31.27 1.02 11.21
N ALA A 179 30.55 0.13 11.90
CA ALA A 179 31.08 -1.14 12.39
C ALA A 179 31.51 -2.05 11.22
N ALA A 180 30.68 -2.16 10.17
CA ALA A 180 31.01 -2.90 8.97
C ALA A 180 32.27 -2.37 8.28
N GLY A 181 32.47 -1.04 8.25
CA GLY A 181 33.69 -0.41 7.76
C GLY A 181 34.96 -0.77 8.56
N ARG A 182 34.80 -1.36 9.74
CA ARG A 182 35.87 -1.87 10.62
C ARG A 182 35.90 -3.41 10.67
N ASN A 183 35.31 -4.05 9.67
CA ASN A 183 35.16 -5.51 9.54
C ASN A 183 34.19 -6.17 10.53
N GLU A 184 33.42 -5.41 11.32
CA GLU A 184 32.29 -5.98 12.08
C GLU A 184 31.03 -6.01 11.21
N THR A 185 30.85 -7.13 10.50
CA THR A 185 29.89 -7.23 9.40
C THR A 185 28.61 -8.00 9.71
N TYR A 186 28.48 -8.54 10.92
CA TYR A 186 27.28 -9.25 11.34
C TYR A 186 26.05 -8.38 11.10
N LEU A 187 25.00 -8.85 10.43
CA LEU A 187 23.92 -7.94 10.01
C LEU A 187 22.90 -7.66 11.11
N GLU A 188 22.59 -8.63 11.95
CA GLU A 188 21.49 -8.50 12.92
C GLU A 188 21.71 -7.35 13.93
N PRO A 189 20.77 -6.39 14.04
CA PRO A 189 20.87 -5.26 14.96
C PRO A 189 20.77 -5.62 16.45
N LYS A 190 20.07 -6.70 16.81
CA LYS A 190 19.87 -7.07 18.23
C LYS A 190 21.17 -7.36 18.98
N TRP A 191 22.24 -7.66 18.26
CA TRP A 191 23.59 -7.93 18.80
C TRP A 191 24.52 -6.71 18.71
N LEU A 192 23.98 -5.52 18.45
CA LEU A 192 24.79 -4.32 18.22
C LEU A 192 25.67 -3.97 19.43
N SER A 193 25.18 -4.18 20.67
CA SER A 193 25.97 -3.98 21.89
C SER A 193 27.30 -4.76 21.84
N MET A 194 27.22 -6.06 21.59
CA MET A 194 28.39 -6.95 21.55
C MET A 194 29.30 -6.66 20.35
N GLN A 195 28.73 -6.25 19.21
CA GLN A 195 29.51 -5.82 18.04
C GLN A 195 30.30 -4.54 18.33
N LEU A 196 29.71 -3.59 19.05
CA LEU A 196 30.36 -2.34 19.46
C LEU A 196 31.52 -2.59 20.44
N ASP A 197 31.33 -3.52 21.39
CA ASP A 197 32.39 -3.95 22.29
C ASP A 197 33.55 -4.59 21.52
N ARG A 198 33.24 -5.48 20.54
CA ARG A 198 34.27 -6.10 19.69
C ARG A 198 35.00 -5.10 18.80
N ALA A 199 34.31 -4.07 18.30
CA ALA A 199 34.91 -3.02 17.50
C ALA A 199 35.91 -2.14 18.27
N GLY A 200 35.94 -2.24 19.60
CA GLY A 200 36.96 -1.66 20.47
C GLY A 200 36.94 -0.14 20.55
N ARG A 201 35.76 0.48 20.47
CA ARG A 201 35.58 1.95 20.50
C ARG A 201 34.51 2.38 21.51
N PRO A 202 34.90 2.48 22.80
CA PRO A 202 33.99 2.88 23.86
C PRO A 202 33.34 4.25 23.61
N ASP A 203 34.06 5.19 23.01
CA ASP A 203 33.55 6.52 22.67
C ASP A 203 32.35 6.48 21.71
N VAL A 204 32.41 5.63 20.68
CA VAL A 204 31.30 5.44 19.74
C VAL A 204 30.14 4.70 20.40
N ARG A 205 30.45 3.66 21.19
CA ARG A 205 29.46 2.86 21.91
C ARG A 205 28.68 3.70 22.91
N ASP A 206 29.38 4.45 23.74
CA ASP A 206 28.79 5.23 24.83
C ASP A 206 27.96 6.37 24.26
N ARG A 207 28.44 7.05 23.19
CA ARG A 207 27.67 8.08 22.50
C ARG A 207 26.42 7.52 21.81
N TYR A 208 26.51 6.34 21.19
CA TYR A 208 25.36 5.65 20.63
C TYR A 208 24.29 5.39 21.71
N TRP A 209 24.68 4.84 22.86
CA TRP A 209 23.72 4.55 23.94
C TRP A 209 23.16 5.79 24.61
N GLU A 210 23.93 6.87 24.72
CA GLU A 210 23.43 8.16 25.18
C GLU A 210 22.30 8.68 24.27
N LEU A 211 22.52 8.65 22.95
CA LEU A 211 21.53 9.08 21.96
C LEU A 211 20.34 8.12 21.90
N GLU A 212 20.56 6.82 21.97
CA GLU A 212 19.48 5.84 22.01
C GLU A 212 18.61 6.05 23.26
N ALA A 213 19.22 6.18 24.44
CA ALA A 213 18.49 6.30 25.69
C ALA A 213 17.81 7.66 25.87
N ALA A 214 18.20 8.68 25.10
CA ALA A 214 17.53 9.98 25.11
C ALA A 214 16.05 9.79 24.78
N ALA A 215 15.15 10.29 25.64
CA ALA A 215 13.70 10.16 25.46
C ALA A 215 13.07 11.55 25.24
N PRO A 216 12.98 12.02 23.98
CA PRO A 216 12.25 13.25 23.66
C PRO A 216 10.83 13.19 24.20
N ALA A 217 10.31 14.33 24.69
CA ALA A 217 8.92 14.39 25.13
C ALA A 217 7.98 14.06 23.97
N SER A 218 7.05 13.12 24.19
CA SER A 218 6.08 12.70 23.16
C SER A 218 5.28 13.90 22.68
N GLY A 219 5.14 14.00 21.36
CA GLY A 219 4.46 15.09 20.68
C GLY A 219 5.21 16.43 20.64
N ASP A 220 6.39 16.59 21.27
CA ASP A 220 7.17 17.84 21.24
C ASP A 220 8.09 17.92 20.00
N PRO A 221 7.75 18.78 19.00
CA PRO A 221 8.53 18.87 17.77
C PRO A 221 9.93 19.46 17.99
N HIS A 222 10.11 20.29 19.03
CA HIS A 222 11.42 20.87 19.34
C HIS A 222 12.35 19.82 19.94
N ALA A 223 11.87 19.03 20.90
CA ALA A 223 12.64 17.93 21.48
C ALA A 223 13.02 16.88 20.41
N ALA A 224 12.08 16.48 19.56
CA ALA A 224 12.34 15.56 18.46
C ALA A 224 13.36 16.13 17.45
N ARG A 225 13.29 17.43 17.14
CA ARG A 225 14.25 18.10 16.27
C ARG A 225 15.65 18.11 16.85
N THR A 226 15.79 18.40 18.14
CA THR A 226 17.09 18.37 18.84
C THR A 226 17.68 16.97 18.77
N HIS A 227 16.89 15.95 19.11
CA HIS A 227 17.32 14.55 19.05
C HIS A 227 17.77 14.12 17.64
N LEU A 228 17.00 14.45 16.60
CA LEU A 228 17.41 14.18 15.22
C LEU A 228 18.68 14.95 14.83
N THR A 229 18.82 16.22 15.24
CA THR A 229 20.02 17.02 14.93
C THR A 229 21.27 16.41 15.58
N ASP A 230 21.17 15.96 16.84
CA ASP A 230 22.28 15.32 17.55
C ASP A 230 22.66 13.97 16.90
N CYS A 231 21.66 13.19 16.47
CA CYS A 231 21.89 11.94 15.73
C CYS A 231 22.52 12.19 14.36
N LEU A 232 22.11 13.23 13.64
CA LEU A 232 22.70 13.63 12.36
C LEU A 232 24.15 14.09 12.52
N ALA A 233 24.46 14.84 13.58
CA ALA A 233 25.82 15.26 13.89
C ALA A 233 26.72 14.05 14.15
N PHE A 234 26.29 13.15 15.04
CA PHE A 234 27.02 11.91 15.32
C PHE A 234 27.17 11.02 14.07
N ALA A 235 26.14 10.91 13.23
CA ALA A 235 26.25 10.20 11.98
C ALA A 235 27.31 10.80 11.04
N GLY A 236 27.40 12.13 10.99
CA GLY A 236 28.46 12.84 10.28
C GLY A 236 29.86 12.52 10.82
N GLU A 237 30.03 12.48 12.15
CA GLU A 237 31.30 12.09 12.80
C GLU A 237 31.73 10.65 12.45
N LEU A 238 30.76 9.74 12.30
CA LEU A 238 30.99 8.37 11.85
C LEU A 238 31.19 8.23 10.33
N GLY A 239 31.17 9.35 9.59
CA GLY A 239 31.44 9.40 8.15
C GLY A 239 30.21 9.27 7.25
N LEU A 240 28.99 9.28 7.79
CA LEU A 240 27.78 9.28 6.97
C LEU A 240 27.57 10.63 6.29
N THR A 241 27.54 10.63 4.96
CA THR A 241 27.33 11.83 4.15
C THR A 241 25.92 11.88 3.54
N GLY A 242 25.51 13.08 3.09
CA GLY A 242 24.28 13.25 2.31
C GLY A 242 22.97 13.31 3.12
N VAL A 243 23.06 13.52 4.43
CA VAL A 243 21.92 13.72 5.36
C VAL A 243 22.03 14.99 6.22
N PRO A 244 22.64 16.11 5.79
CA PRO A 244 22.60 17.32 6.61
C PRO A 244 21.14 17.76 6.82
N TRP A 245 20.83 18.41 7.95
CA TRP A 245 19.51 19.01 8.18
C TRP A 245 19.19 20.04 7.08
N ARG A 246 18.44 19.61 6.07
CA ARG A 246 18.09 20.37 4.86
C ARG A 246 16.74 19.92 4.32
N PRO A 247 15.63 20.19 5.03
CA PRO A 247 14.30 19.77 4.61
C PRO A 247 13.87 20.33 3.25
N GLU A 248 14.46 21.45 2.82
CA GLU A 248 14.26 22.03 1.48
C GLU A 248 14.78 21.15 0.33
N ARG A 249 15.58 20.11 0.62
CA ARG A 249 16.04 19.11 -0.35
C ARG A 249 15.08 17.94 -0.50
N LEU A 250 14.14 17.76 0.42
CA LEU A 250 13.07 16.76 0.29
C LEU A 250 12.05 17.31 -0.68
N THR A 251 11.79 16.61 -1.78
CA THR A 251 10.79 16.97 -2.78
C THR A 251 9.68 15.94 -2.84
N VAL A 252 8.45 16.39 -3.06
CA VAL A 252 7.29 15.50 -3.27
C VAL A 252 7.21 15.13 -4.75
N GLU A 253 7.14 13.84 -5.06
CA GLU A 253 7.12 13.33 -6.44
C GLU A 253 5.94 12.41 -6.71
N ARG A 254 5.65 12.24 -8.01
CA ARG A 254 4.66 11.27 -8.49
C ARG A 254 5.12 9.85 -8.21
N VAL A 255 4.16 8.97 -7.89
CA VAL A 255 4.33 7.52 -7.92
C VAL A 255 3.83 6.98 -9.26
N ALA A 256 4.63 6.14 -9.91
CA ALA A 256 4.21 5.47 -11.15
C ALA A 256 2.97 4.59 -10.89
N GLY A 257 1.99 4.65 -11.80
CA GLY A 257 0.74 3.92 -11.64
C GLY A 257 -0.26 4.55 -10.66
N VAL A 258 0.01 5.74 -10.12
CA VAL A 258 -0.97 6.55 -9.39
C VAL A 258 -1.60 7.59 -10.32
N THR A 259 -2.93 7.62 -10.34
CA THR A 259 -3.74 8.55 -11.14
C THR A 259 -4.87 9.16 -10.31
N THR A 260 -5.18 10.42 -10.59
CA THR A 260 -6.28 11.14 -9.94
C THR A 260 -7.47 11.20 -10.87
N TRP A 261 -8.65 10.99 -10.31
CA TRP A 261 -9.93 11.14 -10.96
C TRP A 261 -10.79 12.04 -10.10
N GLN A 262 -11.45 13.01 -10.70
CA GLN A 262 -12.40 13.86 -10.00
C GLN A 262 -13.77 13.59 -10.58
N THR A 263 -14.74 13.38 -9.69
CA THR A 263 -16.15 13.30 -10.06
C THR A 263 -16.90 14.24 -9.14
N ASP A 264 -17.49 15.28 -9.73
CA ASP A 264 -18.06 16.39 -8.97
C ASP A 264 -17.03 16.95 -7.95
N ALA A 265 -17.37 16.97 -6.65
CA ALA A 265 -16.48 17.42 -5.58
C ALA A 265 -15.53 16.34 -5.04
N ARG A 266 -15.78 15.05 -5.34
CA ARG A 266 -15.00 13.94 -4.79
C ARG A 266 -13.76 13.68 -5.63
N VAL A 267 -12.64 13.52 -4.93
CA VAL A 267 -11.37 13.08 -5.54
C VAL A 267 -11.18 11.61 -5.25
N HIS A 268 -10.91 10.85 -6.30
CA HIS A 268 -10.50 9.46 -6.25
C HIS A 268 -9.05 9.32 -6.71
N VAL A 269 -8.26 8.60 -5.95
CA VAL A 269 -6.87 8.29 -6.30
C VAL A 269 -6.78 6.80 -6.57
N VAL A 270 -6.42 6.43 -7.79
CA VAL A 270 -6.26 5.03 -8.20
C VAL A 270 -4.80 4.66 -8.14
N ARG A 271 -4.47 3.60 -7.38
CA ARG A 271 -3.12 3.03 -7.27
C ARG A 271 -3.05 1.70 -8.01
N ALA A 272 -2.08 1.59 -8.91
CA ALA A 272 -1.77 0.39 -9.69
C ALA A 272 -2.96 -0.21 -10.47
N ARG A 273 -3.96 0.61 -10.84
CA ARG A 273 -5.23 0.20 -11.49
C ARG A 273 -6.03 -0.84 -10.68
N ARG A 274 -5.75 -1.02 -9.39
CA ARG A 274 -6.34 -2.07 -8.55
C ARG A 274 -7.07 -1.53 -7.34
N GLU A 275 -6.51 -0.49 -6.74
CA GLU A 275 -7.02 0.10 -5.51
C GLU A 275 -7.52 1.51 -5.78
N VAL A 276 -8.69 1.83 -5.23
CA VAL A 276 -9.31 3.14 -5.36
C VAL A 276 -9.41 3.75 -3.97
N PHE A 277 -8.81 4.92 -3.78
CA PHE A 277 -8.93 5.71 -2.57
C PHE A 277 -9.90 6.85 -2.80
N ALA A 278 -10.85 7.06 -1.90
CA ALA A 278 -11.75 8.21 -1.91
C ALA A 278 -11.29 9.22 -0.86
N LEU A 279 -11.07 10.46 -1.29
CA LEU A 279 -10.58 11.51 -0.40
C LEU A 279 -11.72 12.34 0.16
N GLY A 280 -11.73 12.54 1.48
CA GLY A 280 -12.56 13.53 2.18
C GLY A 280 -12.35 14.95 1.64
N GLU A 281 -13.19 15.89 2.05
CA GLU A 281 -13.12 17.28 1.55
C GLU A 281 -11.75 17.94 1.79
N ARG A 282 -11.23 17.88 3.02
CA ARG A 282 -9.93 18.45 3.39
C ARG A 282 -8.78 17.66 2.76
N ALA A 283 -8.86 16.32 2.79
CA ALA A 283 -7.87 15.47 2.12
C ALA A 283 -7.80 15.77 0.61
N GLY A 284 -8.95 15.95 -0.04
CA GLY A 284 -9.05 16.36 -1.44
C GLY A 284 -8.52 17.77 -1.70
N ALA A 285 -8.71 18.71 -0.76
CA ALA A 285 -8.12 20.06 -0.86
C ALA A 285 -6.59 20.01 -0.82
N VAL A 286 -6.00 19.28 0.14
CA VAL A 286 -4.55 19.05 0.20
C VAL A 286 -4.06 18.36 -1.08
N TRP A 287 -4.78 17.36 -1.58
CA TRP A 287 -4.40 16.66 -2.81
C TRP A 287 -4.39 17.60 -4.02
N ARG A 288 -5.39 18.47 -4.17
CA ARG A 288 -5.47 19.44 -5.27
C ARG A 288 -4.39 20.53 -5.18
N SER A 289 -3.90 20.86 -3.99
CA SER A 289 -2.81 21.83 -3.82
C SER A 289 -1.42 21.22 -4.09
N LEU A 290 -1.30 19.91 -4.33
CA LEU A 290 -0.03 19.25 -4.59
C LEU A 290 0.61 19.72 -5.90
N VAL A 291 1.77 20.37 -5.77
CA VAL A 291 2.65 20.66 -6.90
C VAL A 291 3.88 19.76 -6.83
N LEU A 292 3.91 18.75 -7.69
CA LEU A 292 4.98 17.76 -7.73
C LEU A 292 6.33 18.38 -8.14
N GLY A 293 7.43 17.81 -7.64
CA GLY A 293 8.80 18.29 -7.80
C GLY A 293 9.17 19.47 -6.88
N ARG A 294 8.24 19.98 -6.07
CA ARG A 294 8.50 21.07 -5.12
C ARG A 294 9.08 20.55 -3.80
N PRO A 295 9.87 21.38 -3.09
CA PRO A 295 10.29 21.08 -1.73
C PRO A 295 9.13 20.85 -0.78
N LEU A 296 9.25 19.88 0.12
CA LEU A 296 8.22 19.47 1.08
C LEU A 296 7.73 20.65 1.96
N PRO A 297 8.59 21.52 2.53
CA PRO A 297 8.12 22.67 3.29
C PRO A 297 7.24 23.63 2.48
N ARG A 298 7.49 23.74 1.17
CA ARG A 298 6.68 24.57 0.27
C ARG A 298 5.34 23.92 -0.02
N VAL A 299 5.32 22.61 -0.28
CA VAL A 299 4.07 21.86 -0.48
C VAL A 299 3.18 21.96 0.76
N LEU A 300 3.77 21.89 1.95
CA LEU A 300 3.05 22.08 3.22
C LEU A 300 2.44 23.49 3.32
N ALA A 301 3.21 24.52 3.02
CA ALA A 301 2.73 25.91 3.04
C ALA A 301 1.61 26.15 2.01
N ASP A 302 1.75 25.61 0.80
CA ASP A 302 0.74 25.72 -0.27
C ASP A 302 -0.57 25.00 0.15
N ALA A 303 -0.46 23.84 0.82
CA ALA A 303 -1.61 23.11 1.37
C ALA A 303 -2.29 23.86 2.52
N SER A 304 -1.53 24.51 3.41
CA SER A 304 -2.10 25.37 4.45
C SER A 304 -2.82 26.59 3.84
N GLY A 305 -2.26 27.18 2.79
CA GLY A 305 -2.89 28.26 2.02
C GLY A 305 -4.21 27.86 1.33
N ALA A 306 -4.44 26.57 1.13
CA ALA A 306 -5.70 26.03 0.59
C ALA A 306 -6.80 25.87 1.67
N GLY A 307 -6.60 26.38 2.88
CA GLY A 307 -7.60 26.42 3.95
C GLY A 307 -7.62 25.20 4.87
N VAL A 308 -6.61 24.33 4.80
CA VAL A 308 -6.45 23.17 5.70
C VAL A 308 -5.47 23.55 6.80
N ALA A 309 -5.93 23.62 8.06
CA ALA A 309 -5.11 24.08 9.18
C ALA A 309 -3.86 23.20 9.41
N GLU A 310 -4.04 21.88 9.36
CA GLU A 310 -2.98 20.90 9.64
C GLU A 310 -2.84 19.91 8.46
N PRO A 311 -2.21 20.31 7.34
CA PRO A 311 -2.08 19.45 6.16
C PRO A 311 -1.00 18.37 6.32
N GLY A 312 -0.15 18.48 7.35
CA GLY A 312 0.98 17.60 7.60
C GLY A 312 0.59 16.11 7.73
N PRO A 313 -0.33 15.75 8.64
CA PRO A 313 -0.79 14.36 8.80
C PRO A 313 -1.40 13.76 7.53
N LEU A 314 -2.13 14.56 6.75
CA LEU A 314 -2.70 14.12 5.46
C LEU A 314 -1.61 13.81 4.43
N LEU A 315 -0.59 14.67 4.32
CA LEU A 315 0.56 14.44 3.45
C LEU A 315 1.37 13.21 3.92
N ALA A 316 1.54 13.02 5.22
CA ALA A 316 2.18 11.84 5.77
C ALA A 316 1.41 10.56 5.41
N ALA A 317 0.09 10.58 5.53
CA ALA A 317 -0.75 9.47 5.09
C ALA A 317 -0.65 9.21 3.58
N PHE A 318 -0.57 10.24 2.73
CA PHE A 318 -0.34 10.05 1.29
C PHE A 318 1.02 9.39 1.00
N VAL A 319 2.07 9.73 1.74
CA VAL A 319 3.38 9.05 1.63
C VAL A 319 3.26 7.60 2.12
N ARG A 320 2.66 7.38 3.28
CA ARG A 320 2.48 6.05 3.90
C ARG A 320 1.70 5.11 3.01
N TYR A 321 0.64 5.60 2.36
CA TYR A 321 -0.17 4.85 1.40
C TYR A 321 0.41 4.85 -0.02
N GLY A 322 1.60 5.41 -0.25
CA GLY A 322 2.25 5.41 -1.56
C GLY A 322 1.45 6.11 -2.66
N LEU A 323 0.61 7.08 -2.31
CA LEU A 323 -0.10 7.93 -3.26
C LEU A 323 0.83 9.03 -3.81
N ILE A 324 1.76 9.46 -2.97
CA ILE A 324 2.92 10.27 -3.34
C ILE A 324 4.19 9.61 -2.81
N ARG A 325 5.35 10.08 -3.27
CA ARG A 325 6.64 9.66 -2.70
C ARG A 325 7.52 10.86 -2.43
N LEU A 326 8.52 10.66 -1.59
CA LEU A 326 9.54 11.66 -1.31
C LEU A 326 10.82 11.34 -2.08
N ALA A 327 11.54 12.37 -2.46
CA ALA A 327 12.87 12.24 -3.03
C ALA A 327 13.82 13.27 -2.39
N TRP A 328 15.08 12.91 -2.29
CA TRP A 328 16.14 13.82 -1.93
C TRP A 328 16.75 14.40 -3.20
N LYS A 329 16.77 15.72 -3.34
CA LYS A 329 17.40 16.39 -4.48
C LYS A 329 18.86 15.92 -4.63
N GLY A 330 19.20 15.30 -5.76
CA GLY A 330 20.52 14.73 -6.02
C GLY A 330 20.86 13.43 -5.28
N GLY A 331 19.91 12.86 -4.52
CA GLY A 331 20.07 11.59 -3.78
C GLY A 331 19.04 10.51 -4.12
N GLY A 332 18.09 10.80 -5.01
CA GLY A 332 17.06 9.87 -5.47
C GLY A 332 15.87 9.74 -4.52
N THR A 333 15.00 8.78 -4.78
CA THR A 333 13.82 8.49 -3.97
C THR A 333 14.20 8.11 -2.54
N VAL A 334 13.41 8.61 -1.57
CA VAL A 334 13.53 8.23 -0.16
C VAL A 334 12.71 6.96 0.06
N THR A 335 13.39 5.84 0.30
CA THR A 335 12.78 4.52 0.50
C THR A 335 13.23 3.98 1.86
N PRO A 336 12.62 4.43 2.96
CA PRO A 336 13.01 3.98 4.29
C PRO A 336 12.68 2.49 4.45
N ALA A 337 13.54 1.79 5.17
CA ALA A 337 13.36 0.38 5.50
C ALA A 337 13.93 0.11 6.89
N LEU A 338 13.37 -0.88 7.56
CA LEU A 338 13.93 -1.48 8.76
C LEU A 338 14.49 -2.84 8.34
N PRO A 339 15.79 -2.94 8.03
CA PRO A 339 16.33 -4.22 7.57
C PRO A 339 16.15 -5.30 8.62
N LEU A 340 15.91 -6.54 8.16
CA LEU A 340 15.61 -7.72 8.97
C LEU A 340 14.25 -7.65 9.72
N ALA A 341 13.37 -6.73 9.31
CA ALA A 341 12.00 -6.60 9.81
C ALA A 341 10.98 -6.69 8.66
N ALA A 342 9.96 -5.82 8.67
CA ALA A 342 8.90 -5.83 7.67
C ALA A 342 9.43 -5.45 6.27
N PRO A 343 8.86 -6.02 5.19
CA PRO A 343 9.24 -5.65 3.84
C PRO A 343 8.99 -4.15 3.60
N PRO A 344 9.88 -3.44 2.90
CA PRO A 344 9.67 -2.04 2.56
C PRO A 344 8.51 -1.89 1.59
N GLY A 345 7.72 -0.83 1.74
CA GLY A 345 6.64 -0.52 0.80
C GLY A 345 5.54 0.34 1.40
N PRO A 346 4.59 0.78 0.56
CA PRO A 346 3.43 1.51 1.03
C PRO A 346 2.46 0.59 1.77
N VAL A 347 1.77 1.14 2.76
CA VAL A 347 0.70 0.48 3.50
C VAL A 347 -0.59 0.52 2.67
N THR A 348 -1.41 -0.52 2.77
CA THR A 348 -2.83 -0.51 2.36
C THR A 348 -3.69 -0.48 3.62
N PRO A 349 -4.47 0.59 3.88
CA PRO A 349 -5.35 0.64 5.04
C PRO A 349 -6.53 -0.34 4.88
N PRO A 350 -7.23 -0.69 5.97
CA PRO A 350 -8.48 -1.44 5.88
C PRO A 350 -9.50 -0.72 4.98
N PRO A 351 -10.36 -1.48 4.27
CA PRO A 351 -11.43 -0.88 3.49
C PRO A 351 -12.40 -0.05 4.35
N SER A 352 -12.93 1.03 3.77
CA SER A 352 -13.92 1.89 4.42
C SER A 352 -15.23 1.15 4.69
N THR A 353 -15.87 1.54 5.79
CA THR A 353 -17.19 1.06 6.19
C THR A 353 -18.30 2.06 5.90
N ALA A 354 -18.00 3.18 5.23
CA ALA A 354 -18.99 4.20 4.85
C ALA A 354 -20.07 3.60 3.93
N GLN A 355 -21.34 3.95 4.17
CA GLN A 355 -22.49 3.42 3.44
C GLN A 355 -23.48 4.55 3.05
N PRO A 356 -24.15 4.46 1.88
CA PRO A 356 -23.89 3.51 0.79
C PRO A 356 -22.47 3.66 0.24
N LEU A 357 -21.89 2.61 -0.35
CA LEU A 357 -20.50 2.63 -0.82
C LEU A 357 -20.26 3.70 -1.88
N LEU A 358 -21.24 3.89 -2.77
CA LEU A 358 -21.17 4.73 -3.95
C LEU A 358 -22.38 5.66 -3.99
N SER A 359 -22.17 6.82 -4.60
CA SER A 359 -23.18 7.83 -4.90
C SER A 359 -22.92 8.36 -6.30
N VAL A 360 -23.84 9.15 -6.85
CA VAL A 360 -23.59 9.82 -8.14
C VAL A 360 -22.41 10.80 -8.06
N ARG A 361 -22.11 11.30 -6.84
CA ARG A 361 -20.97 12.18 -6.54
C ARG A 361 -19.68 11.43 -6.24
N GLY A 362 -19.67 10.09 -6.35
CA GLY A 362 -18.50 9.26 -6.09
C GLY A 362 -18.62 8.38 -4.86
N ALA A 363 -17.47 7.87 -4.41
CA ALA A 363 -17.43 6.95 -3.30
C ALA A 363 -17.68 7.69 -1.99
N ALA A 364 -18.36 7.01 -1.07
CA ALA A 364 -18.55 7.51 0.29
C ALA A 364 -17.22 7.53 1.04
N VAL A 365 -17.14 8.43 2.02
CA VAL A 365 -15.96 8.63 2.86
C VAL A 365 -16.40 8.73 4.31
N SER A 366 -15.53 8.30 5.22
CA SER A 366 -15.75 8.32 6.66
C SER A 366 -15.71 9.72 7.29
N GLY A 367 -15.18 10.73 6.58
CA GLY A 367 -15.16 12.12 7.05
C GLY A 367 -14.36 13.08 6.17
N PRO A 368 -14.20 14.35 6.60
CA PRO A 368 -13.51 15.39 5.82
C PRO A 368 -12.02 15.12 5.58
N GLU A 369 -11.35 14.42 6.49
CA GLU A 369 -9.91 14.11 6.42
C GLU A 369 -9.64 12.68 5.95
N ALA A 370 -10.70 11.95 5.58
CA ALA A 370 -10.60 10.55 5.19
C ALA A 370 -9.74 10.34 3.93
N ILE A 371 -8.99 9.24 3.93
CA ILE A 371 -8.25 8.71 2.79
C ILE A 371 -8.65 7.24 2.71
N ASP A 372 -9.87 7.01 2.26
CA ASP A 372 -10.57 5.76 2.45
C ASP A 372 -10.33 4.81 1.29
N LEU A 373 -9.87 3.58 1.58
CA LEU A 373 -9.85 2.52 0.58
C LEU A 373 -11.29 2.08 0.28
N VAL A 374 -11.72 2.23 -0.97
CA VAL A 374 -13.05 1.77 -1.40
C VAL A 374 -13.12 0.24 -1.30
N PRO A 375 -14.16 -0.34 -0.67
CA PRO A 375 -14.28 -1.79 -0.47
C PRO A 375 -14.71 -2.55 -1.75
N LEU A 376 -14.24 -2.12 -2.92
CA LEU A 376 -14.52 -2.74 -4.21
C LEU A 376 -13.22 -2.80 -5.03
N PRO A 377 -12.99 -3.88 -5.79
CA PRO A 377 -11.98 -3.87 -6.84
C PRO A 377 -12.22 -2.70 -7.81
N ALA A 378 -11.15 -2.10 -8.35
CA ALA A 378 -11.25 -0.91 -9.20
C ALA A 378 -12.21 -1.08 -10.40
N GLU A 379 -12.18 -2.23 -11.07
CA GLU A 379 -13.10 -2.56 -12.17
C GLU A 379 -14.58 -2.55 -11.70
N ARG A 380 -14.86 -3.19 -10.55
CA ARG A 380 -16.20 -3.24 -9.97
C ARG A 380 -16.67 -1.87 -9.50
N PHE A 381 -15.78 -1.05 -8.94
CA PHE A 381 -16.06 0.33 -8.58
C PHE A 381 -16.54 1.14 -9.79
N ALA A 382 -15.84 1.03 -10.92
CA ALA A 382 -16.24 1.72 -12.14
C ALA A 382 -17.55 1.17 -12.70
N ALA A 383 -17.69 -0.16 -12.81
CA ALA A 383 -18.89 -0.80 -13.35
C ALA A 383 -20.14 -0.48 -12.52
N ALA A 384 -20.04 -0.54 -11.19
CA ALA A 384 -21.14 -0.21 -10.29
C ALA A 384 -21.50 1.28 -10.39
N THR A 385 -20.53 2.20 -10.44
CA THR A 385 -20.88 3.62 -10.52
C THR A 385 -21.49 4.00 -11.88
N MET A 386 -20.99 3.43 -12.99
CA MET A 386 -21.63 3.60 -14.30
C MET A 386 -23.07 3.06 -14.31
N ALA A 387 -23.30 1.89 -13.71
CA ALA A 387 -24.64 1.31 -13.57
C ALA A 387 -25.57 2.17 -12.70
N LEU A 388 -25.05 2.79 -11.63
CA LEU A 388 -25.79 3.72 -10.78
C LEU A 388 -26.28 4.95 -11.56
N VAL A 389 -25.38 5.58 -12.33
CA VAL A 389 -25.71 6.75 -13.15
C VAL A 389 -26.73 6.38 -14.22
N TRP A 390 -26.49 5.30 -14.96
CA TRP A 390 -27.39 4.84 -16.01
C TRP A 390 -28.78 4.47 -15.48
N SER A 391 -28.84 3.86 -14.30
CA SER A 391 -30.11 3.52 -13.66
C SER A 391 -30.96 4.77 -13.38
N ASN A 392 -30.34 5.89 -13.00
CA ASN A 392 -31.05 7.14 -12.80
C ASN A 392 -31.54 7.77 -14.12
N VAL A 393 -30.78 7.65 -15.21
CA VAL A 393 -31.25 8.05 -16.56
C VAL A 393 -32.50 7.26 -16.96
N VAL A 394 -32.50 5.94 -16.72
CA VAL A 394 -33.65 5.08 -17.04
C VAL A 394 -34.88 5.41 -16.17
N VAL A 395 -34.67 5.79 -14.90
CA VAL A 395 -35.76 6.28 -14.04
C VAL A 395 -36.40 7.52 -14.63
N GLU A 396 -35.62 8.53 -15.02
CA GLU A 396 -36.14 9.78 -15.60
C GLU A 396 -36.93 9.51 -16.89
N ASN A 397 -36.39 8.68 -17.78
CA ASN A 397 -37.08 8.31 -19.03
C ASN A 397 -38.39 7.56 -18.75
N ALA A 398 -38.41 6.65 -17.77
CA ALA A 398 -39.63 5.93 -17.40
C ALA A 398 -40.69 6.88 -16.77
N VAL A 399 -40.30 7.87 -15.99
CA VAL A 399 -41.25 8.84 -15.43
C VAL A 399 -41.86 9.74 -16.52
N GLU A 400 -41.05 10.14 -17.51
CA GLU A 400 -41.53 10.89 -18.68
C GLU A 400 -42.55 10.06 -19.49
N ASP A 401 -42.18 8.83 -19.86
CA ASP A 401 -43.03 7.90 -20.61
C ASP A 401 -44.36 7.61 -19.88
N LEU A 402 -44.30 7.44 -18.55
CA LEU A 402 -45.48 7.20 -17.71
C LEU A 402 -46.41 8.41 -17.75
N THR A 403 -45.86 9.62 -17.60
CA THR A 403 -46.64 10.87 -17.64
C THR A 403 -47.34 11.02 -19.00
N GLY A 404 -46.63 10.77 -20.09
CA GLY A 404 -47.19 10.80 -21.45
C GLY A 404 -48.23 9.72 -21.71
N ALA A 405 -48.07 8.52 -21.14
CA ALA A 405 -49.05 7.44 -21.23
C ALA A 405 -50.36 7.78 -20.49
N LEU A 406 -50.26 8.34 -19.29
CA LEU A 406 -51.42 8.76 -18.49
C LEU A 406 -52.22 9.86 -19.20
N GLN A 407 -51.55 10.88 -19.74
CA GLN A 407 -52.19 11.94 -20.53
C GLN A 407 -52.96 11.43 -21.76
N ARG A 408 -52.50 10.31 -22.34
CA ARG A 408 -53.10 9.69 -23.53
C ARG A 408 -54.07 8.54 -23.23
N GLY A 409 -54.34 8.25 -21.96
CA GLY A 409 -55.23 7.16 -21.56
C GLY A 409 -54.67 5.75 -21.84
N GLN A 410 -53.34 5.61 -21.94
CA GLN A 410 -52.67 4.36 -22.31
C GLN A 410 -52.35 3.50 -21.07
N TRP A 411 -53.36 2.95 -20.43
CA TRP A 411 -53.23 2.34 -19.09
C TRP A 411 -52.22 1.19 -18.99
N ARG A 412 -52.19 0.29 -19.98
CA ARG A 412 -51.22 -0.83 -19.99
C ARG A 412 -49.78 -0.34 -20.20
N VAL A 413 -49.60 0.74 -20.94
CA VAL A 413 -48.28 1.37 -21.10
C VAL A 413 -47.87 2.00 -19.77
N ALA A 414 -48.78 2.73 -19.10
CA ALA A 414 -48.52 3.31 -17.79
C ALA A 414 -48.10 2.26 -16.75
N GLU A 415 -48.80 1.12 -16.67
CA GLU A 415 -48.42 0.01 -15.77
C GLU A 415 -47.01 -0.53 -16.05
N LEU A 416 -46.69 -0.81 -17.32
CA LEU A 416 -45.39 -1.36 -17.70
C LEU A 416 -44.25 -0.38 -17.44
N THR A 417 -44.47 0.90 -17.73
CA THR A 417 -43.49 1.96 -17.51
C THR A 417 -43.27 2.22 -16.02
N ALA A 418 -44.32 2.19 -15.19
CA ALA A 418 -44.18 2.27 -13.74
C ALA A 418 -43.33 1.11 -13.18
N ARG A 419 -43.53 -0.12 -13.67
CA ARG A 419 -42.68 -1.28 -13.30
C ARG A 419 -41.22 -1.08 -13.71
N ARG A 420 -40.98 -0.54 -14.91
CA ARG A 420 -39.63 -0.19 -15.40
C ARG A 420 -38.95 0.82 -14.48
N ALA A 421 -39.67 1.86 -14.04
CA ALA A 421 -39.16 2.87 -13.11
C ALA A 421 -38.77 2.26 -11.75
N VAL A 422 -39.61 1.36 -11.19
CA VAL A 422 -39.30 0.66 -9.92
C VAL A 422 -38.04 -0.19 -10.05
N HIS A 423 -37.92 -1.00 -11.11
CA HIS A 423 -36.72 -1.81 -11.32
C HIS A 423 -35.48 -0.95 -11.55
N ALA A 424 -35.58 0.13 -12.33
CA ALA A 424 -34.47 1.05 -12.55
C ALA A 424 -34.00 1.71 -11.24
N ALA A 425 -34.93 2.15 -10.38
CA ALA A 425 -34.59 2.68 -9.06
C ALA A 425 -33.85 1.63 -8.21
N LEU A 426 -34.32 0.37 -8.18
CA LEU A 426 -33.64 -0.71 -7.47
C LEU A 426 -32.25 -1.01 -8.06
N ARG A 427 -32.06 -0.98 -9.38
CA ARG A 427 -30.72 -1.14 -9.98
C ARG A 427 -29.76 -0.07 -9.47
N GLY A 428 -30.22 1.17 -9.35
CA GLY A 428 -29.46 2.26 -8.75
C GLY A 428 -29.08 1.95 -7.31
N LEU A 429 -30.04 1.53 -6.49
CA LEU A 429 -29.80 1.15 -5.10
C LEU A 429 -28.75 0.04 -4.96
N PHE A 430 -28.90 -1.07 -5.70
CA PHE A 430 -27.94 -2.18 -5.67
C PHE A 430 -26.54 -1.75 -6.11
N SER A 431 -26.46 -0.92 -7.14
CA SER A 431 -25.21 -0.37 -7.64
C SER A 431 -24.53 0.55 -6.61
N ALA A 432 -25.29 1.35 -5.87
CA ALA A 432 -24.79 2.20 -4.79
C ALA A 432 -24.15 1.39 -3.65
N TYR A 433 -24.62 0.17 -3.40
CA TYR A 433 -24.03 -0.78 -2.46
C TYR A 433 -22.96 -1.69 -3.11
N GLY A 434 -22.53 -1.40 -4.33
CA GLY A 434 -21.44 -2.10 -5.01
C GLY A 434 -21.80 -3.49 -5.54
N VAL A 435 -23.09 -3.83 -5.64
CA VAL A 435 -23.53 -5.08 -6.26
C VAL A 435 -23.33 -5.00 -7.78
N ASN A 436 -22.31 -5.68 -8.27
CA ASN A 436 -22.02 -5.80 -9.70
C ASN A 436 -21.30 -7.14 -9.99
N PRO A 437 -21.74 -7.91 -11.01
CA PRO A 437 -22.87 -7.63 -11.90
C PRO A 437 -24.22 -7.63 -11.17
N LEU A 438 -25.19 -6.89 -11.71
CA LEU A 438 -26.53 -6.76 -11.12
C LEU A 438 -27.33 -8.06 -11.31
N PRO A 439 -28.23 -8.42 -10.36
CA PRO A 439 -29.26 -9.42 -10.60
C PRO A 439 -30.16 -9.01 -11.77
N ALA A 440 -30.85 -9.99 -12.37
CA ALA A 440 -31.87 -9.69 -13.36
C ALA A 440 -32.99 -8.81 -12.76
N ASP A 441 -33.54 -7.89 -13.56
CA ASP A 441 -34.55 -6.92 -13.08
C ASP A 441 -35.74 -7.61 -12.37
N SER A 442 -36.18 -8.75 -12.90
CA SER A 442 -37.27 -9.57 -12.32
C SER A 442 -36.95 -10.23 -10.98
N ASP A 443 -35.69 -10.21 -10.53
CA ASP A 443 -35.21 -10.81 -9.29
C ASP A 443 -34.77 -9.77 -8.24
N LEU A 444 -34.60 -8.49 -8.61
CA LEU A 444 -34.07 -7.44 -7.72
C LEU A 444 -34.83 -7.34 -6.40
N VAL A 445 -36.17 -7.37 -6.45
CA VAL A 445 -37.01 -7.31 -5.25
C VAL A 445 -36.79 -8.50 -4.32
N ARG A 446 -36.55 -9.70 -4.87
CA ARG A 446 -36.26 -10.90 -4.08
C ARG A 446 -34.85 -10.89 -3.52
N ARG A 447 -33.93 -10.14 -4.16
CA ARG A 447 -32.50 -10.07 -3.81
C ARG A 447 -32.12 -8.93 -2.87
N THR A 448 -33.08 -8.27 -2.25
CA THR A 448 -32.80 -7.20 -1.27
C THR A 448 -32.05 -7.71 -0.04
N ASP A 449 -31.94 -9.03 0.16
CA ASP A 449 -31.06 -9.66 1.15
C ASP A 449 -29.56 -9.40 0.88
N LEU A 450 -29.19 -8.99 -0.34
CA LEU A 450 -27.85 -8.52 -0.67
C LEU A 450 -27.56 -7.10 -0.16
N LEU A 451 -28.56 -6.39 0.34
CA LEU A 451 -28.45 -5.02 0.84
C LEU A 451 -28.56 -4.97 2.37
N PRO A 452 -28.11 -3.88 3.02
CA PRO A 452 -28.25 -3.74 4.46
C PRO A 452 -29.72 -3.79 4.94
N PRO A 453 -30.00 -4.30 6.15
CA PRO A 453 -31.36 -4.41 6.69
C PRO A 453 -32.16 -3.10 6.69
N ALA A 454 -31.48 -1.95 6.79
CA ALA A 454 -32.11 -0.64 6.72
C ALA A 454 -32.85 -0.37 5.39
N THR A 455 -32.53 -1.11 4.33
CA THR A 455 -33.17 -0.99 3.01
C THR A 455 -34.46 -1.82 2.87
N LEU A 456 -34.79 -2.68 3.84
CA LEU A 456 -35.98 -3.55 3.79
C LEU A 456 -37.32 -2.81 3.57
N PRO A 457 -37.55 -1.61 4.14
CA PRO A 457 -38.78 -0.86 3.84
C PRO A 457 -38.96 -0.52 2.34
N LEU A 458 -37.86 -0.37 1.60
CA LEU A 458 -37.90 -0.12 0.14
C LEU A 458 -38.41 -1.33 -0.63
N ARG A 459 -38.12 -2.54 -0.14
CA ARG A 459 -38.62 -3.79 -0.72
C ARG A 459 -40.15 -3.83 -0.68
N THR A 460 -40.73 -3.60 0.50
CA THR A 460 -42.19 -3.67 0.69
C THR A 460 -42.90 -2.70 -0.24
N ARG A 461 -42.41 -1.45 -0.32
CA ARG A 461 -42.97 -0.44 -1.24
C ARG A 461 -42.82 -0.83 -2.71
N ALA A 462 -41.68 -1.41 -3.10
CA ALA A 462 -41.49 -1.91 -4.46
C ALA A 462 -42.50 -3.03 -4.79
N GLU A 463 -42.70 -3.99 -3.89
CA GLU A 463 -43.68 -5.08 -4.07
C GLU A 463 -45.11 -4.56 -4.22
N GLU A 464 -45.48 -3.51 -3.46
CA GLU A 464 -46.77 -2.85 -3.57
C GLU A 464 -46.94 -2.17 -4.94
N LEU A 465 -45.97 -1.34 -5.35
CA LEU A 465 -46.01 -0.64 -6.64
C LEU A 465 -46.07 -1.59 -7.83
N LEU A 466 -45.32 -2.69 -7.80
CA LEU A 466 -45.28 -3.67 -8.90
C LEU A 466 -46.62 -4.42 -9.09
N ARG A 467 -47.44 -4.53 -8.03
CA ARG A 467 -48.76 -5.19 -8.05
C ARG A 467 -49.90 -4.25 -8.46
N ARG A 468 -49.67 -2.93 -8.52
CA ARG A 468 -50.73 -1.97 -8.86
C ARG A 468 -51.13 -2.05 -10.33
N ALA A 469 -52.43 -1.89 -10.56
CA ALA A 469 -53.05 -1.76 -11.87
C ALA A 469 -53.54 -0.32 -12.08
N VAL A 470 -53.66 0.09 -13.33
CA VAL A 470 -54.21 1.38 -13.73
C VAL A 470 -55.44 1.12 -14.59
N ASP A 471 -56.59 1.59 -14.14
CA ASP A 471 -57.88 1.44 -14.83
C ASP A 471 -58.66 2.75 -14.94
N SER A 472 -58.22 3.79 -14.22
CA SER A 472 -58.79 5.14 -14.28
C SER A 472 -57.71 6.24 -14.19
N PRO A 473 -58.03 7.49 -14.60
CA PRO A 473 -57.15 8.64 -14.38
C PRO A 473 -56.74 8.81 -12.91
N GLU A 474 -57.66 8.68 -11.97
CA GLU A 474 -57.42 8.85 -10.53
C GLU A 474 -56.44 7.79 -10.00
N SER A 475 -56.59 6.53 -10.45
CA SER A 475 -55.66 5.45 -10.12
C SER A 475 -54.26 5.69 -10.69
N GLY A 476 -54.19 6.27 -11.89
CA GLY A 476 -52.94 6.62 -12.57
C GLY A 476 -52.19 7.75 -11.90
N ASP A 477 -52.90 8.82 -11.51
CA ASP A 477 -52.32 9.96 -10.79
C ASP A 477 -51.79 9.54 -9.41
N ALA A 478 -52.54 8.70 -8.69
CA ALA A 478 -52.10 8.14 -7.41
C ALA A 478 -50.86 7.24 -7.57
N LEU A 479 -50.80 6.43 -8.63
CA LEU A 479 -49.61 5.62 -8.93
C LEU A 479 -48.39 6.50 -9.23
N LEU A 480 -48.55 7.55 -10.04
CA LEU A 480 -47.45 8.46 -10.37
C LEU A 480 -46.92 9.19 -9.14
N ALA A 481 -47.81 9.65 -8.25
CA ALA A 481 -47.42 10.29 -6.98
C ALA A 481 -46.62 9.33 -6.10
N ASP A 482 -47.14 8.13 -5.84
CA ASP A 482 -46.48 7.14 -4.99
C ASP A 482 -45.14 6.64 -5.59
N LEU A 483 -45.06 6.55 -6.92
CA LEU A 483 -43.82 6.21 -7.62
C LEU A 483 -42.76 7.31 -7.44
N ARG A 484 -43.15 8.59 -7.54
CA ARG A 484 -42.23 9.72 -7.32
C ARG A 484 -41.71 9.73 -5.89
N ASP A 485 -42.58 9.49 -4.90
CA ASP A 485 -42.19 9.37 -3.50
C ASP A 485 -41.23 8.20 -3.26
N TYR A 486 -41.49 7.06 -3.92
CA TYR A 486 -40.59 5.91 -3.88
C TYR A 486 -39.22 6.22 -4.51
N ILE A 487 -39.18 6.84 -5.68
CA ILE A 487 -37.95 7.25 -6.36
C ILE A 487 -37.15 8.22 -5.49
N ALA A 488 -37.82 9.22 -4.91
CA ALA A 488 -37.17 10.18 -4.01
C ALA A 488 -36.55 9.48 -2.80
N LEU A 489 -37.25 8.51 -2.21
CA LEU A 489 -36.74 7.73 -1.08
C LEU A 489 -35.54 6.84 -1.48
N VAL A 490 -35.59 6.19 -2.64
CA VAL A 490 -34.48 5.39 -3.15
C VAL A 490 -33.27 6.27 -3.44
N ARG A 491 -33.47 7.42 -4.11
CA ARG A 491 -32.40 8.40 -4.37
C ARG A 491 -31.78 8.92 -3.07
N GLY A 492 -32.61 9.19 -2.07
CA GLY A 492 -32.16 9.52 -0.71
C GLY A 492 -31.24 8.45 -0.10
N THR A 493 -31.61 7.19 -0.28
CA THR A 493 -30.86 6.06 0.28
C THR A 493 -29.58 5.77 -0.50
N SER A 494 -29.57 6.00 -1.81
CA SER A 494 -28.42 5.72 -2.69
C SER A 494 -27.49 6.93 -2.89
N GLY A 495 -27.73 8.06 -2.25
CA GLY A 495 -26.98 9.30 -2.46
C GLY A 495 -27.10 9.84 -3.89
N ALA A 496 -28.28 9.73 -4.49
CA ALA A 496 -28.58 10.15 -5.86
C ALA A 496 -29.58 11.32 -5.93
N GLU A 497 -29.80 12.03 -4.82
CA GLU A 497 -30.74 13.16 -4.75
C GLU A 497 -30.33 14.33 -5.66
N ALA A 498 -29.02 14.47 -5.91
CA ALA A 498 -28.46 15.50 -6.76
C ALA A 498 -28.46 15.14 -8.26
N PHE A 499 -29.03 14.00 -8.64
CA PHE A 499 -29.09 13.61 -10.05
C PHE A 499 -30.00 14.57 -10.85
N PRO A 500 -29.58 15.06 -12.03
CA PRO A 500 -30.39 16.01 -12.82
C PRO A 500 -31.72 15.41 -13.28
N LEU A 501 -32.75 16.26 -13.39
CA LEU A 501 -34.02 15.92 -14.04
C LEU A 501 -33.81 15.94 -15.56
N SER A 502 -33.23 14.86 -16.11
CA SER A 502 -32.57 14.81 -17.41
C SER A 502 -33.38 15.31 -18.61
N PHE A 503 -34.72 15.33 -18.54
CA PHE A 503 -35.62 15.64 -19.65
C PHE A 503 -36.39 16.95 -19.47
N ASP A 504 -36.15 17.71 -18.39
CA ASP A 504 -36.85 18.98 -18.13
C ASP A 504 -36.31 20.13 -19.00
N SER A 505 -35.01 20.11 -19.34
CA SER A 505 -34.37 21.18 -20.10
C SER A 505 -33.08 20.75 -20.79
N ALA A 506 -32.60 21.56 -21.74
CA ALA A 506 -31.30 21.34 -22.37
C ALA A 506 -30.13 21.41 -21.37
N ASP A 507 -30.23 22.23 -20.32
CA ASP A 507 -29.20 22.38 -19.31
C ASP A 507 -29.11 21.17 -18.37
N THR A 508 -30.26 20.61 -17.98
CA THR A 508 -30.32 19.38 -17.16
C THR A 508 -29.87 18.15 -17.94
N TRP A 509 -30.14 18.11 -19.25
CA TRP A 509 -29.58 17.10 -20.13
C TRP A 509 -28.05 17.23 -20.26
N ARG A 510 -27.51 18.44 -20.43
CA ARG A 510 -26.06 18.68 -20.45
C ARG A 510 -25.39 18.19 -19.16
N ALA A 511 -25.96 18.55 -18.00
CA ALA A 511 -25.46 18.09 -16.71
C ALA A 511 -25.49 16.55 -16.57
N THR A 512 -26.49 15.89 -17.17
CA THR A 512 -26.57 14.41 -17.22
C THR A 512 -25.42 13.83 -18.03
N LEU A 513 -25.11 14.41 -19.18
CA LEU A 513 -24.01 13.98 -20.05
C LEU A 513 -22.64 14.20 -19.41
N GLU A 514 -22.42 15.34 -18.76
CA GLU A 514 -21.18 15.63 -18.03
C GLU A 514 -20.93 14.60 -16.93
N LEU A 515 -21.95 14.30 -16.11
CA LEU A 515 -21.87 13.28 -15.08
C LEU A 515 -21.57 11.89 -15.66
N GLY A 516 -22.27 11.52 -16.74
CA GLY A 516 -22.03 10.25 -17.42
C GLY A 516 -20.61 10.15 -17.97
N TYR A 517 -20.11 11.22 -18.59
CA TYR A 517 -18.78 11.28 -19.17
C TYR A 517 -17.67 11.11 -18.14
N ASP A 518 -17.77 11.74 -16.97
CA ASP A 518 -16.79 11.59 -15.89
C ASP A 518 -16.61 10.11 -15.48
N TRP A 519 -17.73 9.39 -15.31
CA TRP A 519 -17.71 7.99 -14.93
C TRP A 519 -17.24 7.07 -16.06
N LEU A 520 -17.61 7.37 -17.31
CA LEU A 520 -17.17 6.60 -18.47
C LEU A 520 -15.65 6.69 -18.67
N ARG A 521 -15.03 7.85 -18.41
CA ARG A 521 -13.58 8.00 -18.51
C ARG A 521 -12.85 7.12 -17.48
N ILE A 522 -13.36 7.06 -16.25
CA ILE A 522 -12.83 6.18 -15.21
C ILE A 522 -13.02 4.72 -15.62
N GLY A 523 -14.20 4.35 -16.13
CA GLY A 523 -14.51 3.00 -16.61
C GLY A 523 -13.60 2.55 -17.74
N ALA A 524 -13.42 3.39 -18.77
CA ALA A 524 -12.49 3.12 -19.86
C ALA A 524 -11.05 3.01 -19.36
N TYR A 525 -10.63 3.87 -18.42
CA TYR A 525 -9.32 3.72 -17.81
C TYR A 525 -9.19 2.43 -17.01
N LEU A 526 -10.24 1.89 -16.40
CA LEU A 526 -10.17 0.68 -15.56
C LEU A 526 -10.59 -0.59 -16.28
N ASP A 527 -10.73 -0.55 -17.61
CA ASP A 527 -11.17 -1.65 -18.47
C ASP A 527 -12.53 -2.24 -18.06
N ALA A 528 -13.41 -1.43 -17.47
CA ALA A 528 -14.75 -1.84 -17.07
C ALA A 528 -15.68 -1.95 -18.30
N ALA A 529 -16.55 -2.97 -18.29
CA ALA A 529 -17.57 -3.12 -19.34
C ALA A 529 -18.50 -1.89 -19.37
N LEU A 530 -18.64 -1.29 -20.55
CA LEU A 530 -19.53 -0.15 -20.75
C LEU A 530 -21.00 -0.61 -20.78
N PRO A 531 -21.93 0.18 -20.21
CA PRO A 531 -23.33 -0.22 -20.10
C PRO A 531 -24.07 -0.27 -21.45
N LEU A 532 -23.64 0.52 -22.44
CA LEU A 532 -24.25 0.64 -23.77
C LEU A 532 -23.22 1.01 -24.85
N GLU A 533 -23.57 0.84 -26.13
CA GLU A 533 -22.71 1.21 -27.25
C GLU A 533 -22.62 2.73 -27.42
N GLU A 534 -23.71 3.47 -27.20
CA GLU A 534 -23.78 4.94 -27.26
C GLU A 534 -22.87 5.61 -26.22
N ALA A 535 -22.52 4.88 -25.15
CA ALA A 535 -21.54 5.35 -24.18
C ALA A 535 -20.13 5.44 -24.78
N ARG A 536 -19.82 4.66 -25.83
CA ARG A 536 -18.58 4.81 -26.61
C ARG A 536 -18.58 6.08 -27.42
N ASP A 537 -19.73 6.48 -27.96
CA ASP A 537 -19.86 7.72 -28.72
C ASP A 537 -19.65 8.94 -27.82
N LEU A 538 -20.19 8.92 -26.59
CA LEU A 538 -19.97 9.98 -25.60
C LEU A 538 -18.50 10.09 -25.18
N LEU A 539 -17.77 8.97 -25.13
CA LEU A 539 -16.33 8.96 -24.92
C LEU A 539 -15.57 9.53 -26.13
N ALA A 540 -15.93 9.11 -27.35
CA ALA A 540 -15.30 9.55 -28.58
C ALA A 540 -15.51 11.04 -28.86
N SER A 541 -16.64 11.60 -28.41
CA SER A 541 -17.00 13.01 -28.55
C SER A 541 -16.50 13.91 -27.41
N ASN A 542 -15.68 13.39 -26.48
CA ASN A 542 -15.23 14.10 -25.27
C ASN A 542 -16.37 14.69 -24.42
N GLY A 543 -17.49 13.97 -24.32
CA GLY A 543 -18.66 14.41 -23.54
C GLY A 543 -19.63 15.32 -24.28
N ALA A 544 -19.33 15.71 -25.53
CA ALA A 544 -20.24 16.49 -26.37
C ALA A 544 -21.28 15.59 -27.06
N GLN A 545 -22.39 16.18 -27.49
CA GLN A 545 -23.32 15.44 -28.35
C GLN A 545 -22.64 15.16 -29.71
N PRO A 546 -22.86 13.97 -30.32
CA PRO A 546 -22.19 13.59 -31.57
C PRO A 546 -22.36 14.58 -32.72
N HIS A 547 -23.44 15.36 -32.74
CA HIS A 547 -23.71 16.39 -33.77
C HIS A 547 -23.29 17.81 -33.37
N GLN A 548 -22.71 17.99 -32.18
CA GLN A 548 -22.16 19.25 -31.68
C GLN A 548 -20.64 19.20 -31.50
N ALA A 549 -20.03 18.01 -31.55
CA ALA A 549 -18.59 17.81 -31.54
C ALA A 549 -18.00 18.14 -32.93
N THR A 550 -17.65 19.40 -33.16
CA THR A 550 -16.80 19.83 -34.30
C THR A 550 -15.37 20.07 -33.86
#